data_AF-A0A6L5XEI8-F1
#
_entry.id   AF-A0A6L5XEI8-F1
#
_cell.length_a   1.000
_cell.length_b   1.000
_cell.length_c   1.000
_cell.angle_alpha   90.00
_cell.angle_beta   90.00
_cell.angle_gamma   90.00
#
_symmetry.space_group_name_H-M   'P 1'
#
loop_
_entity.id
_entity.type
_entity.pdbx_description
1 polymer ?
#
loop_
_entity_poly.entity_id
_entity_poly.type
_entity_poly.pdbx_seq_one_letter_code
_entity_poly.pdbx_strand_id
1 'polypeptide(L)'
;MAKIGYIMAAAHYDKLEEDRQWMQEYGCVKIVVENDADEKSRQLWKQLMIALERGDELVISKGSVMMNNPNELSEPATGFYCGNDSNAKDAVREILHDFGWTDTFDMGDISMSHYTEMLGAFWVPVFGQLNTMHWGFRLVR
;
A
#
# COMPACT_ATOMS: atom_id res chain seq x y z
N MET A 1 -15.57 -19.52 4.68
CA MET A 1 -14.41 -18.67 4.32
C MET A 1 -14.82 -17.89 3.09
N ALA A 2 -15.19 -16.63 3.29
CA ALA A 2 -15.56 -15.73 2.22
C ALA A 2 -14.36 -14.84 1.86
N LYS A 3 -14.18 -14.57 0.57
CA LYS A 3 -13.28 -13.51 0.10
C LYS A 3 -14.09 -12.24 -0.03
N ILE A 4 -13.70 -11.17 0.66
CA ILE A 4 -14.39 -9.89 0.59
C ILE A 4 -13.44 -8.81 0.09
N GLY A 5 -13.80 -8.24 -1.07
CA GLY A 5 -13.10 -7.14 -1.71
C GLY A 5 -13.44 -5.80 -1.07
N TYR A 6 -12.45 -4.91 -0.97
CA TYR A 6 -12.61 -3.51 -0.61
C TYR A 6 -11.84 -2.61 -1.57
N ILE A 7 -12.52 -1.60 -2.12
CA ILE A 7 -11.96 -0.61 -3.04
C ILE A 7 -12.25 0.80 -2.50
N MET A 8 -11.22 1.63 -2.40
CA MET A 8 -11.38 3.08 -2.20
C MET A 8 -11.35 3.76 -3.57
N ALA A 9 -12.53 4.07 -4.10
CA ALA A 9 -12.76 4.75 -5.37
C ALA A 9 -12.55 6.26 -5.22
N ALA A 10 -11.28 6.64 -5.07
CA ALA A 10 -10.92 8.06 -5.02
C ALA A 10 -11.24 8.77 -6.34
N ALA A 11 -11.46 10.07 -6.31
CA ALA A 11 -11.82 10.89 -7.47
C ALA A 11 -10.78 10.79 -8.61
N HIS A 12 -9.53 10.50 -8.27
CA HIS A 12 -8.42 10.30 -9.20
C HIS A 12 -8.14 8.83 -9.56
N TYR A 13 -8.97 7.90 -9.09
CA TYR A 13 -8.79 6.48 -9.31
C TYR A 13 -9.61 6.01 -10.51
N ASP A 14 -8.92 5.69 -11.60
CA ASP A 14 -9.48 5.33 -12.91
C ASP A 14 -9.62 3.82 -13.13
N LYS A 15 -8.99 2.99 -12.30
CA LYS A 15 -8.99 1.51 -12.41
C LYS A 15 -10.13 0.81 -11.66
N LEU A 16 -11.18 1.53 -11.26
CA LEU A 16 -12.27 0.96 -10.47
C LEU A 16 -12.89 -0.30 -11.12
N GLU A 17 -13.19 -0.23 -12.41
CA GLU A 17 -13.84 -1.35 -13.10
C GLU A 17 -12.88 -2.53 -13.34
N GLU A 18 -11.61 -2.25 -13.65
CA GLU A 18 -10.56 -3.27 -13.75
C GLU A 18 -10.39 -4.02 -12.42
N ASP A 19 -10.31 -3.29 -11.31
CA ASP A 19 -10.12 -3.90 -9.99
C ASP A 19 -11.37 -4.63 -9.50
N ARG A 20 -12.57 -4.16 -9.86
CA ARG A 20 -13.81 -4.92 -9.64
C ARG A 20 -13.79 -6.24 -10.39
N GLN A 21 -13.43 -6.23 -11.67
CA GLN A 21 -13.37 -7.43 -12.48
C GLN A 21 -12.34 -8.41 -11.92
N TRP A 22 -11.12 -7.93 -11.64
CA TRP A 22 -10.08 -8.75 -11.02
C TRP A 22 -10.53 -9.35 -9.68
N MET A 23 -11.19 -8.59 -8.80
CA MET A 23 -11.71 -9.10 -7.53
C MET A 23 -12.76 -10.20 -7.72
N GLN A 24 -13.62 -10.07 -8.73
CA GLN A 24 -14.59 -11.12 -9.08
C GLN A 24 -13.88 -12.39 -9.55
N GLU A 25 -12.91 -12.26 -10.45
CA GLU A 25 -12.09 -13.38 -10.96
C GLU A 25 -11.27 -14.05 -9.85
N TYR A 26 -10.78 -13.27 -8.88
CA TYR A 26 -10.10 -13.77 -7.69
C TYR A 26 -11.04 -14.54 -6.73
N GLY A 27 -12.36 -14.37 -6.89
CA GLY A 27 -13.39 -15.06 -6.13
C GLY A 27 -13.96 -14.26 -4.96
N CYS A 28 -13.86 -12.93 -4.97
CA CYS A 28 -14.52 -12.08 -3.98
C CYS A 28 -16.04 -12.24 -4.09
N VAL A 29 -16.68 -12.75 -3.04
CA VAL A 29 -18.14 -12.96 -3.00
C VAL A 29 -18.90 -11.66 -2.71
N LYS A 30 -18.20 -10.64 -2.21
CA LYS A 30 -18.69 -9.30 -1.97
C LYS A 30 -17.57 -8.30 -2.24
N ILE A 31 -17.89 -7.18 -2.89
CA ILE A 31 -16.95 -6.07 -3.12
C ILE A 31 -17.59 -4.80 -2.55
N VAL A 32 -16.95 -4.23 -1.52
CA VAL A 32 -17.33 -2.97 -0.90
C VAL A 32 -16.57 -1.85 -1.59
N VAL A 33 -17.26 -0.81 -2.04
CA VAL A 33 -16.65 0.36 -2.66
C VAL A 33 -17.05 1.60 -1.91
N GLU A 34 -16.05 2.40 -1.55
CA GLU A 34 -16.17 3.63 -0.77
C GLU A 34 -15.49 4.77 -1.56
N ASN A 35 -16.02 5.99 -1.46
CA ASN A 35 -15.57 7.12 -2.28
C ASN A 35 -14.86 8.17 -1.41
N ASP A 36 -14.16 9.14 -2.01
CA ASP A 36 -13.43 10.19 -1.27
C ASP A 36 -14.28 10.99 -0.28
N ALA A 37 -15.57 11.21 -0.60
CA ALA A 37 -16.50 11.89 0.30
C ALA A 37 -16.61 11.19 1.67
N ASP A 38 -16.37 9.88 1.69
CA ASP A 38 -16.44 9.03 2.87
C ASP A 38 -15.05 8.72 3.46
N GLU A 39 -13.95 9.20 2.87
CA GLU A 39 -12.57 8.87 3.31
C GLU A 39 -12.31 9.24 4.78
N LYS A 40 -12.91 10.32 5.28
CA LYS A 40 -12.75 10.71 6.70
C LYS A 40 -13.54 9.81 7.65
N SER A 41 -14.73 9.38 7.26
CA SER A 41 -15.62 8.60 8.12
C SER A 41 -15.30 7.10 8.04
N ARG A 42 -14.88 6.63 6.86
CA ARG A 42 -14.64 5.23 6.48
C ARG A 42 -15.75 4.31 6.97
N GLN A 43 -17.00 4.72 6.75
CA GLN A 43 -18.17 4.09 7.36
C GLN A 43 -18.38 2.66 6.86
N LEU A 44 -18.23 2.41 5.57
CA LEU A 44 -18.37 1.08 4.98
C LEU A 44 -17.19 0.20 5.36
N TRP A 45 -15.97 0.77 5.43
CA TRP A 45 -14.81 0.08 5.98
C TRP A 45 -15.05 -0.39 7.42
N LYS A 46 -15.55 0.49 8.30
CA LYS A 46 -15.84 0.13 9.70
C LYS A 46 -16.87 -1.00 9.79
N GLN A 47 -17.94 -0.92 8.99
CA GLN A 47 -18.95 -1.98 8.92
C GLN A 47 -18.37 -3.29 8.41
N LEU A 48 -17.50 -3.25 7.41
CA LEU A 48 -16.78 -4.41 6.90
C LEU A 48 -15.92 -5.04 8.00
N MET A 49 -15.11 -4.26 8.71
CA MET A 49 -14.23 -4.76 9.78
C MET A 49 -15.01 -5.42 10.93
N ILE A 50 -16.22 -4.95 11.22
CA ILE A 50 -17.11 -5.57 12.23
C ILE A 50 -17.71 -6.88 11.71
N ALA A 51 -17.98 -6.98 10.41
CA ALA A 51 -18.64 -8.12 9.79
C ALA A 51 -17.71 -9.28 9.41
N LEU A 52 -16.39 -9.05 9.36
CA LEU A 52 -15.41 -10.09 9.04
C LEU A 52 -15.34 -11.16 10.12
N GLU A 53 -15.43 -12.43 9.72
CA GLU A 53 -15.27 -13.57 10.62
C GLU A 53 -13.87 -14.18 10.52
N ARG A 54 -13.51 -15.02 11.49
CA ARG A 54 -12.23 -15.74 11.46
C ARG A 54 -12.19 -16.67 10.24
N GLY A 55 -11.17 -16.50 9.41
CA GLY A 55 -10.98 -17.29 8.19
C GLY A 55 -11.55 -16.66 6.93
N ASP A 56 -12.15 -15.47 7.03
CA ASP A 56 -12.41 -14.65 5.84
C ASP A 56 -11.13 -13.99 5.34
N GLU A 57 -11.05 -13.80 4.03
CA GLU A 57 -9.94 -13.15 3.34
C GLU A 57 -10.37 -11.76 2.89
N LEU A 58 -9.73 -10.73 3.44
CA LEU A 58 -9.93 -9.35 3.03
C LEU A 58 -9.00 -9.03 1.85
N VAL A 59 -9.59 -8.73 0.69
CA VAL A 59 -8.87 -8.42 -0.55
C VAL A 59 -8.97 -6.91 -0.79
N ILE A 60 -7.84 -6.21 -0.87
CA ILE A 60 -7.82 -4.75 -1.02
C ILE A 60 -7.13 -4.41 -2.35
N SER A 61 -7.79 -3.65 -3.23
CA SER A 61 -7.21 -3.26 -4.53
C SER A 61 -6.09 -2.22 -4.40
N LYS A 62 -6.09 -1.47 -3.29
CA LYS A 62 -5.17 -0.37 -3.04
C LYS A 62 -3.95 -0.82 -2.25
N GLY A 63 -2.91 -1.28 -2.94
CA GLY A 63 -1.53 -0.94 -2.56
C GLY A 63 -1.22 0.46 -3.06
N SER A 64 -0.35 1.24 -2.41
CA SER A 64 0.12 2.46 -3.08
C SER A 64 0.84 2.05 -4.35
N VAL A 65 0.49 2.66 -5.49
CA VAL A 65 1.10 2.34 -6.81
C VAL A 65 2.64 2.33 -6.72
N MET A 66 3.19 3.22 -5.89
CA MET A 66 4.63 3.32 -5.64
C MET A 66 5.26 2.13 -4.91
N MET A 67 4.52 1.45 -4.02
CA MET A 67 5.07 0.28 -3.32
C MET A 67 5.19 -0.94 -4.24
N ASN A 68 4.29 -1.05 -5.21
CA ASN A 68 4.14 -2.26 -6.01
C ASN A 68 4.73 -2.10 -7.42
N ASN A 69 4.90 -0.86 -7.90
CA ASN A 69 5.44 -0.51 -9.21
C ASN A 69 6.36 0.73 -9.13
N PRO A 70 7.51 0.65 -8.42
CA PRO A 70 8.44 1.78 -8.26
C PRO A 70 9.07 2.23 -9.60
N ASN A 71 9.04 1.37 -10.63
CA ASN A 71 9.58 1.65 -11.96
C ASN A 71 8.76 2.66 -12.78
N GLU A 72 7.57 3.04 -12.32
CA GLU A 72 6.81 4.12 -12.96
C GLU A 72 7.37 5.51 -12.63
N LEU A 73 8.24 5.64 -11.62
CA LEU A 73 8.94 6.88 -11.31
C LEU A 73 9.97 7.21 -12.40
N SER A 74 10.17 8.51 -12.65
CA SER A 74 11.20 8.98 -13.59
C SER A 74 12.62 8.65 -13.14
N GLU A 75 12.83 8.47 -11.83
CA GLU A 75 14.09 8.07 -11.23
C GLU A 75 13.87 6.99 -10.16
N PRO A 76 14.83 6.06 -9.97
CA PRO A 76 14.73 5.05 -8.93
C PRO A 76 14.67 5.66 -7.53
N ALA A 77 13.64 5.27 -6.77
CA ALA A 77 13.51 5.52 -5.34
C ALA A 77 14.22 4.41 -4.51
N THR A 78 14.51 4.71 -3.26
CA THR A 78 15.13 3.80 -2.30
C THR A 78 14.05 3.18 -1.39
N GLY A 79 13.96 1.86 -1.37
CA GLY A 79 13.12 1.12 -0.43
C GLY A 79 13.82 0.93 0.92
N PHE A 80 13.35 1.62 1.96
CA PHE A 80 13.92 1.53 3.31
C PHE A 80 13.22 0.46 4.16
N TYR A 81 14.00 -0.36 4.86
CA TYR A 81 13.47 -1.36 5.81
C TYR A 81 14.41 -1.51 7.02
N CYS A 82 13.90 -2.04 8.12
CA CYS A 82 14.67 -2.31 9.33
C CYS A 82 14.02 -3.41 10.17
N GLY A 83 14.78 -4.02 11.07
CA GLY A 83 14.25 -5.05 11.98
C GLY A 83 15.32 -5.92 12.62
N ASN A 84 14.93 -6.62 13.69
CA ASN A 84 15.82 -7.47 14.48
C ASN A 84 15.93 -8.90 13.94
N ASP A 85 15.00 -9.34 13.10
CA ASP A 85 14.97 -10.68 12.52
C ASP A 85 15.59 -10.66 11.13
N SER A 86 16.73 -11.33 10.96
CA SER A 86 17.44 -11.39 9.67
C SER A 86 16.65 -12.10 8.58
N ASN A 87 15.93 -13.18 8.92
CA ASN A 87 15.15 -13.94 7.95
C ASN A 87 13.96 -13.10 7.46
N ALA A 88 13.34 -12.33 8.37
CA ALA A 88 12.28 -11.40 7.98
C ALA A 88 12.82 -10.30 7.06
N LYS A 89 14.03 -9.78 7.31
CA LYS A 89 14.65 -8.77 6.45
C LYS A 89 15.00 -9.30 5.06
N ASP A 90 15.47 -10.54 4.96
CA ASP A 90 15.71 -11.17 3.67
C ASP A 90 14.40 -11.38 2.91
N ALA A 91 13.33 -11.84 3.58
CA ALA A 91 12.01 -11.95 2.97
C ALA A 91 11.46 -10.61 2.46
N VAL A 92 11.63 -9.53 3.23
CA VAL A 92 11.24 -8.17 2.81
C VAL A 92 12.05 -7.73 1.59
N ARG A 93 13.36 -7.99 1.55
CA ARG A 93 14.20 -7.65 0.40
C ARG A 93 13.72 -8.37 -0.87
N GLU A 94 13.41 -9.65 -0.79
CA GLU A 94 12.89 -10.42 -1.92
C GLU A 94 11.53 -9.89 -2.40
N ILE A 95 10.62 -9.57 -1.47
CA ILE A 95 9.32 -8.96 -1.82
C ILE A 95 9.51 -7.62 -2.54
N LEU A 96 10.42 -6.77 -2.05
CA LEU A 96 10.72 -5.49 -2.71
C LEU A 96 11.31 -5.72 -4.11
N HIS A 97 12.19 -6.69 -4.26
CA HIS A 97 12.73 -7.06 -5.57
C HIS A 97 11.61 -7.55 -6.53
N ASP A 98 10.69 -8.39 -6.05
CA ASP A 98 9.54 -8.88 -6.84
C ASP A 98 8.60 -7.75 -7.28
N PHE A 99 8.45 -6.71 -6.45
CA PHE A 99 7.74 -5.48 -6.82
C PHE A 99 8.54 -4.59 -7.76
N GLY A 100 9.80 -4.92 -8.06
CA GLY A 100 10.65 -4.19 -9.00
C GLY A 100 11.50 -3.08 -8.38
N TRP A 101 11.65 -3.04 -7.05
CA TRP A 101 12.58 -2.12 -6.40
C TRP A 101 14.02 -2.48 -6.71
N THR A 102 14.76 -1.55 -7.32
CA THR A 102 16.16 -1.77 -7.70
C THR A 102 17.17 -1.25 -6.68
N ASP A 103 16.78 -0.31 -5.82
CA ASP A 103 17.59 0.20 -4.71
C ASP A 103 16.84 0.03 -3.40
N THR A 104 17.47 -0.66 -2.45
CA THR A 104 16.92 -0.87 -1.12
C THR A 104 17.99 -0.62 -0.07
N PHE A 105 17.55 -0.29 1.15
CA PHE A 105 18.45 -0.01 2.25
C PHE A 105 17.92 -0.57 3.57
N ASP A 106 18.64 -1.55 4.11
CA ASP A 106 18.48 -2.02 5.48
C ASP A 106 19.10 -0.99 6.43
N MET A 107 18.25 -0.30 7.19
CA MET A 107 18.69 0.71 8.16
C MET A 107 19.26 0.08 9.44
N GLY A 108 19.09 -1.23 9.64
CA GLY A 108 19.61 -1.96 10.80
C GLY A 108 18.49 -2.58 11.64
N ASP A 109 18.55 -2.32 12.95
CA ASP A 109 17.65 -2.92 13.94
C ASP A 109 16.29 -2.20 14.04
N ILE A 110 15.38 -2.73 14.85
CA ILE A 110 14.01 -2.20 14.97
C ILE A 110 13.94 -0.75 15.50
N SER A 111 14.96 -0.26 16.20
CA SER A 111 14.97 1.13 16.69
C SER A 111 14.97 2.15 15.54
N MET A 112 15.35 1.71 14.33
CA MET A 112 15.32 2.54 13.14
C MET A 112 13.90 2.81 12.61
N SER A 113 12.89 2.06 13.08
CA SER A 113 11.50 2.22 12.61
C SER A 113 10.98 3.64 12.84
N HIS A 114 11.36 4.27 13.95
CA HIS A 114 10.98 5.65 14.28
C HIS A 114 11.43 6.66 13.21
N TYR A 115 12.58 6.43 12.57
CA TYR A 115 13.06 7.31 11.51
C TYR A 115 12.33 7.05 10.20
N THR A 116 11.95 5.80 9.92
CA THR A 116 11.09 5.49 8.77
C THR A 116 9.67 6.07 8.92
N GLU A 117 9.14 6.17 10.15
CA GLU A 117 7.87 6.84 10.43
C GLU A 117 7.91 8.33 10.06
N MET A 118 9.07 8.98 10.17
CA MET A 118 9.22 10.39 9.80
C MET A 118 9.08 10.63 8.29
N LEU A 119 9.34 9.63 7.45
CA LEU A 119 9.00 9.70 6.02
C LEU A 119 7.49 9.79 5.82
N GLY A 120 6.70 9.08 6.63
CA GLY A 120 5.24 9.18 6.65
C GLY A 120 4.73 10.55 7.13
N ALA A 121 5.39 11.14 8.13
CA ALA A 121 5.09 12.50 8.56
C ALA A 121 5.36 13.54 7.45
N PHE A 122 6.45 13.36 6.68
CA PHE A 122 6.76 14.19 5.52
C PHE A 122 5.82 13.95 4.34
N TRP A 123 5.26 12.74 4.23
CA TRP A 123 4.37 12.35 3.14
C TRP A 123 3.09 13.19 3.06
N VAL A 124 2.47 13.48 4.21
CA VAL A 124 1.20 14.25 4.27
C VAL A 124 1.31 15.64 3.62
N PRO A 125 2.26 16.51 4.00
CA PRO A 125 2.39 17.83 3.38
C PRO A 125 2.83 17.76 1.91
N VAL A 126 3.68 16.80 1.52
CA VAL A 126 4.09 16.64 0.11
C VAL A 126 2.90 16.21 -0.75
N PHE A 127 2.12 15.23 -0.30
CA PHE A 127 0.88 14.84 -0.98
C PHE A 127 -0.06 16.04 -1.12
N GLY A 128 -0.22 16.85 -0.08
CA GLY A 128 -1.04 18.06 -0.13
C GLY A 128 -0.56 19.12 -1.14
N GLN A 129 0.74 19.20 -1.44
CA GLN A 129 1.28 20.12 -2.45
C GLN A 129 1.25 19.56 -3.87
N LEU A 130 1.57 18.28 -4.02
CA LEU A 130 1.69 17.64 -5.34
C LEU A 130 0.35 17.10 -5.86
N ASN A 131 -0.62 16.86 -4.98
CA ASN A 131 -1.89 16.18 -5.25
C ASN A 131 -1.72 14.86 -6.04
N THR A 132 -0.60 14.17 -5.79
CA THR A 132 -0.30 12.87 -6.39
C THR A 132 0.56 12.06 -5.43
N MET A 133 0.46 10.74 -5.55
CA MET A 133 1.33 9.79 -4.86
C MET A 133 2.51 9.35 -5.74
N HIS A 134 2.66 9.89 -6.96
CA HIS A 134 3.67 9.50 -7.96
C HIS A 134 5.06 10.09 -7.72
N TRP A 135 5.61 9.84 -6.54
CA TRP A 135 6.93 10.33 -6.12
C TRP A 135 7.51 9.44 -5.02
N GLY A 136 8.81 9.55 -4.79
CA GLY A 136 9.51 8.79 -3.75
C GLY A 136 10.80 9.47 -3.30
N PHE A 137 11.43 8.90 -2.27
CA PHE A 137 12.73 9.35 -1.77
C PHE A 137 13.85 8.53 -2.40
N ARG A 138 14.96 9.18 -2.74
CA ARG A 138 16.19 8.52 -3.18
C ARG A 138 17.33 8.89 -2.22
N LEU A 139 17.99 7.87 -1.67
CA LEU A 139 19.25 8.04 -0.97
C LEU A 139 20.39 8.09 -1.99
N VAL A 140 20.98 9.27 -2.18
CA VAL A 140 22.16 9.43 -3.04
C VAL A 140 23.40 9.07 -2.22
N ARG A 141 24.13 8.04 -2.68
CA ARG A 141 25.34 7.49 -2.06
C ARG A 141 26.30 6.96 -3.10
#